data_AF-H1VAM8-F1
#
_entry.id   AF-H1VAM8-F1
#
_cell.length_a   1.000
_cell.length_b   1.000
_cell.length_c   1.000
_cell.angle_alpha   90.00
_cell.angle_beta   90.00
_cell.angle_gamma   90.00
#
_symmetry.space_group_name_H-M   'P 1'
#
loop_
_entity.id
_entity.type
_entity.pdbx_description
1 polymer ?
#
loop_
_entity_poly.entity_id
_entity_poly.type
_entity_poly.pdbx_seq_one_letter_code
_entity_poly.pdbx_strand_id
1 'polypeptide(L)'
;MFEKYGDNATNVAGSGGEYEVVEGFGWTNGVLLWAVDVFGNDLKRPDCGNITAANVHPGKRSLPQRAVELNHYDASWTKKFGRRAVEA
;
A
#
# COMPACT_ATOMS: atom_id res chain seq x y z
N MET A 1 -1.48 2.95 -8.99
CA MET A 1 -2.87 2.47 -8.95
C MET A 1 -3.55 2.80 -10.26
N PHE A 2 -4.44 1.93 -10.72
CA PHE A 2 -5.14 2.08 -12.00
C PHE A 2 -6.48 2.80 -11.84
N GLU A 3 -7.04 3.29 -12.94
CA GLU A 3 -8.40 3.85 -12.98
C GLU A 3 -9.47 2.85 -12.50
N LYS A 4 -9.33 1.58 -12.88
CA LYS A 4 -10.30 0.52 -12.58
C LYS A 4 -9.62 -0.84 -12.41
N TYR A 5 -10.29 -1.75 -11.70
CA TYR A 5 -9.85 -3.11 -11.42
C TYR A 5 -10.90 -4.11 -11.91
N GLY A 6 -10.44 -5.28 -12.37
CA GLY A 6 -11.33 -6.37 -12.75
C GLY A 6 -12.05 -6.95 -11.53
N ASP A 7 -13.31 -7.33 -11.68
CA ASP A 7 -14.09 -8.03 -10.66
C ASP A 7 -13.67 -9.50 -10.51
N ASN A 8 -13.14 -10.10 -11.59
CA ASN A 8 -12.75 -11.50 -11.65
C ASN A 8 -11.40 -11.80 -10.97
N ALA A 9 -10.52 -10.81 -10.80
CA ALA A 9 -9.20 -11.03 -10.23
C ALA A 9 -8.60 -9.78 -9.57
N THR A 10 -8.03 -9.95 -8.38
CA THR A 10 -7.44 -8.87 -7.56
C THR A 10 -6.10 -8.33 -8.11
N ASN A 11 -5.50 -9.01 -9.08
CA ASN A 11 -4.22 -8.65 -9.69
C ASN A 11 -4.36 -8.08 -11.11
N VAL A 12 -5.57 -7.75 -11.56
CA VAL A 12 -5.83 -7.32 -12.95
C VAL A 12 -6.46 -5.93 -12.96
N ALA A 13 -5.86 -5.02 -13.74
CA ALA A 13 -6.49 -3.75 -14.08
C ALA A 13 -7.72 -4.02 -14.95
N GLY A 14 -8.86 -3.43 -14.60
CA GLY A 14 -10.08 -3.61 -15.38
C GLY A 14 -9.90 -2.97 -16.75
N SER A 15 -10.28 -3.65 -17.83
CA SER A 15 -10.25 -3.09 -19.18
C SER A 15 -11.67 -2.88 -19.71
N GLY A 16 -11.82 -2.33 -20.91
CA GLY A 16 -13.10 -2.14 -21.58
C GLY A 16 -13.38 -0.68 -21.96
N GLY A 17 -13.96 -0.47 -23.13
CA GLY A 17 -14.07 0.83 -23.79
C GLY A 17 -13.03 1.00 -24.91
N GLU A 18 -13.00 2.16 -25.56
CA GLU A 18 -12.10 2.46 -26.69
C GLU A 18 -10.66 2.81 -26.27
N TYR A 19 -10.40 2.96 -24.98
CA TYR A 19 -9.11 3.46 -24.47
C TYR A 19 -8.47 2.49 -23.49
N GLU A 20 -7.13 2.52 -23.51
CA GLU A 20 -6.28 1.82 -22.56
C GLU A 20 -6.43 2.39 -21.14
N VAL A 21 -6.17 1.54 -20.15
CA VAL A 21 -6.32 1.91 -18.74
C VAL A 21 -5.27 2.93 -18.34
N VAL A 22 -5.71 4.02 -17.72
CA VAL A 22 -4.79 5.05 -17.23
C VAL A 22 -4.19 4.65 -15.89
N GLU A 23 -2.87 4.80 -15.80
CA GLU A 23 -2.11 4.67 -14.57
C GLU A 23 -2.10 6.00 -13.79
N GLY A 24 -2.25 5.94 -12.47
CA GLY A 24 -2.14 7.13 -11.61
C GLY A 24 -3.46 7.89 -11.43
N PHE A 25 -4.60 7.19 -11.42
CA PHE A 25 -5.90 7.84 -11.23
C PHE A 25 -6.08 8.39 -9.80
N GLY A 26 -6.30 9.70 -9.70
CA GLY A 26 -6.33 10.42 -8.43
C GLY A 26 -7.42 9.95 -7.47
N TRP A 27 -8.60 9.59 -7.97
CA TRP A 27 -9.69 9.11 -7.10
C TRP A 27 -9.38 7.74 -6.50
N THR A 28 -8.77 6.84 -7.27
CA THR A 28 -8.34 5.52 -6.76
C THR A 28 -7.31 5.70 -5.64
N ASN A 29 -6.37 6.64 -5.80
CA ASN A 29 -5.42 6.98 -4.73
C ASN A 29 -6.13 7.59 -3.51
N GLY A 30 -7.14 8.44 -3.71
CA GLY A 30 -7.93 9.04 -2.63
C GLY A 30 -8.73 8.01 -1.82
N VAL A 31 -9.40 7.08 -2.51
CA VAL A 31 -10.12 5.97 -1.86
C VAL A 31 -9.17 5.08 -1.06
N LEU A 32 -7.97 4.80 -1.58
CA LEU A 32 -6.96 4.04 -0.85
C LEU A 32 -6.58 4.72 0.48
N LEU A 33 -6.30 6.03 0.44
CA LEU A 33 -5.95 6.78 1.65
C LEU A 33 -7.10 6.82 2.66
N TRP A 34 -8.33 7.00 2.19
CA TRP A 34 -9.53 6.93 3.03
C TRP A 34 -9.72 5.55 3.66
N ALA A 35 -9.57 4.46 2.89
CA ALA A 35 -9.73 3.10 3.40
C ALA A 35 -8.67 2.77 4.46
N VAL A 36 -7.43 3.23 4.26
CA VAL A 36 -6.34 3.09 5.22
C VAL A 36 -6.63 3.88 6.51
N ASP A 37 -7.18 5.08 6.40
CA ASP A 37 -7.56 5.89 7.57
C ASP A 37 -8.71 5.24 8.36
N VAL A 38 -9.74 4.74 7.67
CA VAL A 38 -10.93 4.15 8.29
C VAL A 38 -10.66 2.75 8.87
N PHE A 39 -9.96 1.90 8.13
CA PHE A 39 -9.80 0.47 8.47
C PHE A 39 -8.38 0.10 8.89
N GLY A 40 -7.46 1.06 9.03
CA GLY A 40 -6.03 0.79 9.24
C GLY A 40 -5.69 -0.11 10.43
N ASN A 41 -6.55 -0.17 11.45
CA ASN A 41 -6.38 -1.05 12.60
C ASN A 41 -6.90 -2.48 12.36
N ASP A 42 -7.84 -2.66 11.42
CA ASP A 42 -8.45 -3.95 11.08
C ASP A 42 -7.77 -4.61 9.88
N LEU A 43 -7.01 -3.84 9.09
CA LEU A 43 -6.25 -4.35 7.95
C LEU A 43 -5.20 -5.36 8.40
N LYS A 44 -5.32 -6.59 7.89
CA LYS A 44 -4.35 -7.67 8.09
C LYS A 44 -3.44 -7.77 6.88
N ARG A 45 -2.13 -7.91 7.14
CA ARG A 45 -1.17 -8.19 6.09
C ARG A 45 -1.45 -9.60 5.55
N PRO A 46 -1.71 -9.77 4.23
CA PRO A 46 -1.94 -11.09 3.67
C PRO A 46 -0.70 -11.96 3.79
N ASP A 47 -0.89 -13.23 4.09
CA ASP A 47 0.16 -14.23 3.99
C ASP A 47 0.29 -14.65 2.53
N CYS A 48 1.25 -14.05 1.84
CA CYS A 48 1.50 -14.32 0.43
C CYS A 48 2.37 -15.57 0.21
N GLY A 49 2.62 -16.39 1.24
CA GLY A 49 3.48 -17.56 1.17
C GLY A 49 4.93 -17.20 0.82
N ASN A 50 5.62 -18.08 0.10
CA ASN A 50 7.01 -17.87 -0.31
C ASN A 50 7.12 -17.00 -1.56
N ILE A 51 6.70 -15.75 -1.47
CA ILE A 51 7.07 -14.73 -2.46
C ILE A 51 8.46 -14.20 -2.12
N THR A 52 9.43 -14.47 -3.00
CA THR A 52 10.77 -13.89 -2.89
C THR A 52 10.69 -12.40 -3.12
N ALA A 53 10.63 -11.61 -2.05
CA ALA A 53 10.80 -10.17 -2.14
C ALA A 53 12.21 -9.88 -2.68
N ALA A 54 12.32 -8.96 -3.64
CA ALA A 54 13.59 -8.62 -4.29
C ALA A 54 14.68 -8.14 -3.31
N ASN A 55 14.29 -7.67 -2.11
CA ASN A 55 15.21 -7.33 -1.02
C ASN A 55 14.62 -7.77 0.32
N VAL A 56 15.14 -8.87 0.87
CA VAL A 56 14.85 -9.30 2.24
C VAL A 56 15.98 -8.76 3.12
N HIS A 57 15.70 -7.76 3.95
CA HIS A 57 16.58 -7.40 5.06
C HIS A 57 16.18 -8.28 6.27
N PRO A 58 16.94 -9.31 6.64
CA PRO A 58 16.58 -10.24 7.70
C PRO A 58 16.92 -9.62 9.07
N GLY A 59 16.19 -8.57 9.45
CA GLY A 59 16.21 -8.08 10.82
C GLY A 59 15.29 -8.93 11.68
N LYS A 60 15.77 -9.50 12.79
CA LYS A 60 14.89 -10.09 13.81
C LYS A 60 13.95 -9.00 14.34
N ARG A 61 12.67 -9.05 13.99
CA ARG A 61 11.66 -8.12 14.50
C ARG A 61 10.94 -8.75 15.70
N SER A 62 10.74 -7.95 16.76
CA SER A 62 10.02 -8.38 17.97
C SER A 62 8.50 -8.31 17.83
N LEU A 63 7.99 -7.60 16.82
CA LEU A 63 6.56 -7.37 16.58
C LEU A 63 6.16 -7.78 15.14
N PRO A 64 4.92 -8.26 14.93
CA PRO A 64 4.39 -8.53 13.61
C PRO A 64 4.20 -7.24 12.81
N GLN A 65 4.51 -7.28 11.51
CA GLN A 65 4.34 -6.12 10.62
C GLN A 65 2.86 -5.77 10.46
N ARG A 66 2.51 -4.48 10.61
CA ARG A 66 1.15 -4.00 10.31
C ARG A 66 0.96 -3.92 8.79
N ALA A 67 -0.29 -4.00 8.33
CA ALA A 67 -0.61 -3.96 6.91
C ALA A 67 -0.16 -2.65 6.21
N VAL A 68 -0.11 -1.54 6.96
CA VAL A 68 0.24 -0.19 6.45
C VAL A 68 1.60 0.27 7.01
N GLU A 69 2.43 -0.65 7.48
CA GLU A 69 3.75 -0.32 8.02
C GLU A 69 4.78 -0.15 6.91
N LEU A 70 5.49 0.98 6.91
CA LEU A 70 6.68 1.19 6.09
C LEU A 70 7.91 0.63 6.79
N ASN A 71 8.85 0.07 6.02
CA ASN A 71 10.16 -0.29 6.53
C ASN A 71 10.85 0.96 7.10
N HIS A 72 11.57 0.84 8.21
CA HIS A 72 12.32 1.94 8.81
C HIS A 72 13.26 2.65 7.82
N TYR A 73 13.94 1.89 6.94
CA TYR A 73 14.81 2.47 5.92
C TYR A 73 14.01 3.35 4.94
N ASP A 74 12.90 2.85 4.40
CA ASP A 74 12.05 3.60 3.47
C ASP A 74 11.36 4.78 4.17
N ALA A 75 10.93 4.58 5.42
CA ALA A 75 10.32 5.62 6.24
C ALA A 75 11.27 6.79 6.50
N SER A 76 12.59 6.56 6.53
CA SER A 76 13.58 7.63 6.71
C SER A 76 13.56 8.67 5.58
N TRP A 77 13.06 8.31 4.40
CA TRP A 77 12.97 9.21 3.24
C TRP A 77 11.59 9.86 3.10
N THR A 78 10.66 9.55 4.01
CA THR A 78 9.34 10.17 4.02
C THR A 78 9.37 11.48 4.79
N LYS A 79 8.77 12.53 4.22
CA LYS A 79 8.55 13.78 4.93
C LYS A 79 7.52 13.55 6.03
N LYS A 80 7.85 13.90 7.27
CA LYS A 80 6.91 13.84 8.38
C LYS A 80 5.89 14.98 8.23
N PHE A 81 4.62 14.68 8.52
CA PHE A 81 3.53 15.65 8.50
C PHE A 81 2.81 15.70 9.86
N GLY A 82 2.11 16.81 10.12
CA GLY A 82 1.30 16.99 11.33
C GLY A 82 2.12 16.89 12.63
N ARG A 83 1.55 16.23 13.65
CA ARG A 83 2.17 16.11 14.99
C ARG A 83 3.56 15.46 14.96
N ARG A 84 3.79 14.52 14.03
CA ARG A 84 5.08 13.84 13.87
C ARG A 84 6.18 14.76 13.33
N ALA A 85 5.84 15.88 12.71
CA ALA A 85 6.83 16.87 12.27
C ALA A 85 7.33 17.75 13.43
N VAL A 86 6.55 17.86 14.52
CA VAL A 86 6.90 18.67 15.70
C VAL A 86 7.77 17.88 16.68
N GLU A 87 7.67 16.56 16.67
CA GLU A 87 8.42 15.62 17.52
C GLU A 87 9.75 15.15 16.87
N ALA A 88 10.12 15.70 15.72
CA ALA A 88 11.27 15.29 14.91
C ALA A 88 12.45 16.26 15.04
#